data_AF-A0A6N9TRV4-F1
#
_entry.id   AF-A0A6N9TRV4-F1
#
_cell.length_a   1.000
_cell.length_b   1.000
_cell.length_c   1.000
_cell.angle_alpha   90.00
_cell.angle_beta   90.00
_cell.angle_gamma   90.00
#
_symmetry.space_group_name_H-M   'P 1'
#
loop_
_entity.id
_entity.type
_entity.pdbx_description
1 polymer ?
#
loop_
_entity_poly.entity_id
_entity_poly.type
_entity_poly.pdbx_seq_one_letter_code
_entity_poly.pdbx_strand_id
1 'polypeptide(L)'
;QPPAEPQAPAAPEPVGDPAPPMPRRGAADTPVASSWRASPNDELVRQAERAKKPAAGGITTSGLPRRVPRANLVPGTAQQQNHQSGPQVSRAPDDVRGRLTNLRRGIQQGRQANNGPSTGSFQLGPTHQQER
;
A
#
# COMPACT_ATOMS: atom_id res chain seq x y z
N GLN A 1 -67.10 29.31 -17.77
CA GLN A 1 -66.18 28.43 -17.01
C GLN A 1 -66.49 27.00 -17.42
N PRO A 2 -65.50 26.20 -17.86
CA PRO A 2 -64.49 25.63 -16.96
C PRO A 2 -63.05 25.97 -17.48
N PRO A 3 -61.94 25.38 -16.96
CA PRO A 3 -60.94 26.14 -16.22
C PRO A 3 -59.56 26.20 -16.90
N ALA A 4 -58.71 27.09 -16.38
CA ALA A 4 -57.30 27.22 -16.74
C ALA A 4 -56.47 26.05 -16.17
N GLU A 5 -55.59 25.49 -17.01
CA GLU A 5 -54.50 24.61 -16.58
C GLU A 5 -53.18 25.39 -16.45
N PRO A 6 -52.32 25.04 -15.46
CA PRO A 6 -51.27 25.89 -14.94
C PRO A 6 -49.98 25.91 -15.78
N GLN A 7 -49.42 27.11 -15.95
CA GLN A 7 -48.06 27.34 -16.45
C GLN A 7 -47.03 26.87 -15.41
N ALA A 8 -46.18 25.92 -15.80
CA ALA A 8 -44.99 25.55 -15.05
C ALA A 8 -43.85 26.56 -15.33
N PRO A 9 -43.00 26.87 -14.33
CA PRO A 9 -42.08 28.00 -14.36
C PRO A 9 -40.89 27.77 -15.31
N ALA A 10 -40.55 28.80 -16.08
CA ALA A 10 -39.30 28.89 -16.83
C ALA A 10 -38.12 28.98 -15.86
N ALA A 11 -37.27 27.95 -15.85
CA ALA A 11 -35.97 27.98 -15.18
C ALA A 11 -34.97 28.81 -16.02
N PRO A 12 -34.09 29.59 -15.39
CA PRO A 12 -33.18 30.50 -16.09
C PRO A 12 -32.13 29.73 -16.90
N GLU A 13 -31.91 30.17 -18.14
CA GLU A 13 -30.79 29.71 -18.98
C GLU A 13 -29.46 30.09 -18.32
N PRO A 14 -28.54 29.14 -18.07
CA PRO A 14 -27.16 29.50 -17.80
C PRO A 14 -26.53 29.98 -19.11
N VAL A 15 -26.23 31.28 -19.17
CA VAL A 15 -25.37 31.90 -20.17
C VAL A 15 -24.07 31.08 -20.25
N GLY A 16 -23.89 30.37 -21.35
CA GLY A 16 -22.74 29.50 -21.56
C GLY A 16 -21.49 30.31 -21.91
N ASP A 17 -20.49 30.28 -21.04
CA ASP A 17 -19.10 30.55 -21.39
C ASP A 17 -18.64 29.60 -22.52
N PRO A 18 -17.82 30.07 -23.48
CA PRO A 18 -17.35 29.23 -24.57
C PRO A 18 -16.35 28.18 -24.06
N ALA A 19 -16.78 26.91 -24.05
CA ALA A 19 -15.90 25.77 -23.82
C ALA A 19 -14.90 25.63 -24.99
N PRO A 20 -13.62 25.32 -24.73
CA PRO A 20 -12.64 25.07 -25.78
C PRO A 20 -13.04 23.84 -26.62
N PRO A 21 -12.73 23.80 -27.93
CA PRO A 21 -13.13 22.69 -28.77
C PRO A 21 -12.42 21.41 -28.33
N MET A 22 -13.18 20.45 -27.82
CA MET A 22 -12.73 19.06 -27.70
C MET A 22 -12.43 18.51 -29.11
N PRO A 23 -11.35 17.73 -29.29
CA PRO A 23 -11.07 17.10 -30.58
C PRO A 23 -12.20 16.13 -30.90
N ARG A 24 -13.00 16.49 -31.91
CA ARG A 24 -14.03 15.61 -32.47
C ARG A 24 -13.31 14.40 -33.06
N ARG A 25 -13.40 13.25 -32.40
CA ARG A 25 -13.01 11.96 -32.96
C ARG A 25 -13.97 11.70 -34.13
N GLY A 26 -13.50 12.02 -35.34
CA GLY A 26 -14.26 11.87 -36.57
C GLY A 26 -14.78 10.44 -36.72
N ALA A 27 -16.04 10.35 -37.11
CA ALA A 27 -16.64 9.13 -37.62
C ALA A 27 -15.85 8.67 -38.84
N ALA A 28 -15.10 7.58 -38.67
CA ALA A 28 -14.64 6.72 -39.74
C ALA A 28 -14.74 5.29 -39.19
N ASP A 29 -15.94 4.74 -39.29
CA ASP A 29 -16.16 3.31 -39.34
C ASP A 29 -15.38 2.75 -40.52
N THR A 30 -14.18 2.30 -40.23
CA THR A 30 -13.48 1.34 -41.05
C THR A 30 -12.90 0.36 -40.05
N PRO A 31 -13.29 -0.93 -40.05
CA PRO A 31 -12.52 -1.93 -39.35
C PRO A 31 -11.23 -2.13 -40.14
N VAL A 32 -10.34 -1.12 -40.10
CA VAL A 32 -8.93 -1.39 -40.23
C VAL A 32 -8.66 -2.36 -39.09
N ALA A 33 -8.53 -3.63 -39.44
CA ALA A 33 -7.90 -4.60 -38.57
C ALA A 33 -6.48 -4.08 -38.37
N SER A 34 -6.34 -3.12 -37.46
CA SER A 34 -5.07 -2.66 -36.93
C SER A 34 -4.54 -3.85 -36.16
N SER A 35 -3.96 -4.80 -36.90
CA SER A 35 -3.22 -5.92 -36.37
C SER A 35 -1.95 -5.32 -35.80
N TRP A 36 -2.06 -4.74 -34.61
CA TRP A 36 -0.92 -4.38 -33.78
C TRP A 36 0.01 -5.58 -33.81
N ARG A 37 1.25 -5.36 -34.26
CA ARG A 37 2.22 -6.44 -34.34
C ARG A 37 2.45 -6.93 -32.92
N ALA A 38 2.47 -8.25 -32.74
CA ALA A 38 2.76 -8.85 -31.44
C ALA A 38 4.14 -8.36 -30.97
N SER A 39 4.13 -7.53 -29.94
CA SER A 39 5.32 -6.99 -29.30
C SER A 39 5.86 -8.01 -28.29
N PRO A 40 7.15 -8.00 -27.96
CA PRO A 40 7.68 -8.77 -26.84
C PRO A 40 6.93 -8.54 -25.52
N ASN A 41 6.34 -7.35 -25.34
CA ASN A 41 5.53 -7.02 -24.17
C ASN A 41 4.16 -7.72 -24.18
N ASP A 42 3.58 -8.00 -25.36
CA ASP A 42 2.33 -8.75 -25.48
C ASP A 42 2.46 -10.18 -24.94
N GLU A 43 3.65 -10.78 -25.03
CA GLU A 43 3.88 -12.12 -24.50
C GLU A 43 3.85 -12.12 -22.96
N LEU A 44 4.25 -11.04 -22.31
CA LEU A 44 4.12 -10.88 -20.84
C LEU A 44 2.65 -10.80 -20.42
N VAL A 45 1.85 -10.02 -21.15
CA VAL A 45 0.40 -9.91 -20.91
C VAL A 45 -0.28 -11.26 -21.15
N ARG A 46 0.04 -11.95 -22.24
CA ARG A 46 -0.49 -13.28 -22.56
C ARG A 46 -0.11 -14.34 -21.53
N GLN A 47 1.12 -14.30 -21.01
CA GLN A 47 1.56 -15.17 -19.92
C GLN A 47 0.79 -14.87 -18.62
N ALA A 48 0.51 -13.60 -18.32
CA ALA A 48 -0.32 -13.20 -17.18
C ALA A 48 -1.76 -13.68 -17.29
N GLU A 49 -2.35 -13.63 -18.49
CA GLU A 49 -3.70 -14.16 -18.71
C GLU A 49 -3.77 -15.68 -18.54
N ARG A 50 -2.75 -16.42 -18.99
CA ARG A 50 -2.65 -17.86 -18.76
C ARG A 50 -2.59 -18.20 -17.27
N ALA A 51 -1.85 -17.40 -16.49
CA ALA A 51 -1.79 -17.52 -15.03
C ALA A 51 -3.12 -17.16 -14.31
N LYS A 52 -4.07 -16.50 -14.98
CA LYS A 52 -5.39 -16.18 -14.41
C LYS A 52 -6.32 -17.40 -14.37
N LYS A 53 -6.06 -18.41 -15.20
CA LYS A 53 -6.80 -19.69 -15.19
C LYS A 53 -6.28 -20.54 -14.03
N PRO A 54 -7.10 -20.86 -13.01
CA PRO A 54 -6.64 -21.63 -11.86
C PRO A 54 -6.26 -23.06 -12.29
N ALA A 55 -4.98 -23.41 -12.18
CA ALA A 55 -4.53 -24.80 -12.29
C ALA A 55 -5.08 -25.57 -11.08
N ALA A 56 -6.06 -26.45 -11.31
CA ALA A 56 -6.67 -27.25 -10.25
C ALA A 56 -5.72 -28.39 -9.85
N GLY A 57 -5.21 -28.35 -8.62
CA GLY A 57 -4.30 -29.33 -8.03
C GLY A 57 -5.03 -30.51 -7.38
N GLY A 58 -6.14 -30.93 -7.98
CA GLY A 58 -7.08 -31.92 -7.45
C GLY A 58 -8.24 -31.29 -6.68
N ILE A 59 -8.98 -32.09 -5.91
CA ILE A 59 -10.05 -31.66 -5.01
C ILE A 59 -9.62 -31.80 -3.54
N THR A 60 -10.11 -30.96 -2.65
CA THR A 60 -9.99 -31.13 -1.20
C THR A 60 -10.98 -32.20 -0.71
N THR A 61 -10.80 -32.67 0.53
CA THR A 61 -11.70 -33.67 1.16
C THR A 61 -13.15 -33.22 1.22
N SER A 62 -13.40 -31.91 1.20
CA SER A 62 -14.71 -31.27 1.13
C SER A 62 -15.29 -31.13 -0.29
N GLY A 63 -14.57 -31.58 -1.32
CA GLY A 63 -15.00 -31.53 -2.72
C GLY A 63 -14.69 -30.22 -3.46
N LEU A 64 -14.00 -29.26 -2.82
CA LEU A 64 -13.65 -27.99 -3.46
C LEU A 64 -12.36 -28.14 -4.31
N PRO A 65 -12.22 -27.43 -5.45
CA PRO A 65 -10.97 -27.43 -6.22
C PRO A 65 -9.78 -26.95 -5.38
N ARG A 66 -8.76 -27.78 -5.26
CA ARG A 66 -7.52 -27.48 -4.53
C ARG A 66 -6.63 -26.60 -5.40
N ARG A 67 -6.11 -25.50 -4.82
CA ARG A 67 -5.21 -24.58 -5.52
C ARG A 67 -3.77 -25.12 -5.47
N VAL A 68 -3.04 -25.05 -6.59
CA VAL A 68 -1.60 -25.35 -6.60
C VAL A 68 -0.84 -24.10 -6.14
N PRO A 69 -0.02 -24.17 -5.07
CA PRO A 69 0.84 -23.06 -4.67
C PRO A 69 1.74 -22.66 -5.84
N ARG A 70 1.96 -21.35 -6.02
CA ARG A 70 2.86 -20.79 -7.05
C ARG A 70 2.46 -20.99 -8.51
N ALA A 71 1.30 -21.57 -8.82
CA ALA A 71 0.88 -21.86 -10.21
C ALA A 71 0.62 -20.62 -11.08
N ASN A 72 0.40 -19.46 -10.47
CA ASN A 72 0.06 -18.22 -11.18
C ASN A 72 1.22 -17.20 -11.18
N LEU A 73 2.47 -17.66 -10.98
CA LEU A 73 3.64 -16.80 -11.07
C LEU A 73 3.98 -16.52 -12.54
N VAL A 74 3.97 -15.23 -12.89
CA VAL A 74 4.33 -14.75 -14.22
C VAL A 74 5.77 -14.23 -14.18
N PRO A 75 6.61 -14.49 -15.19
CA PRO A 75 7.93 -13.86 -15.30
C PRO A 75 7.85 -12.34 -15.13
N GLY A 76 8.66 -11.77 -14.24
CA GLY A 76 8.65 -10.32 -13.94
C GLY A 76 7.66 -9.88 -12.84
N THR A 77 6.85 -10.78 -12.28
CA THR A 77 6.14 -10.47 -11.03
C THR A 77 7.13 -10.34 -9.88
N ALA A 78 6.88 -9.41 -8.97
CA ALA A 78 7.66 -9.30 -7.75
C ALA A 78 7.60 -10.65 -7.03
N GLN A 79 8.74 -11.34 -6.94
CA GLN A 79 8.86 -12.44 -5.99
C GLN A 79 8.41 -11.86 -4.66
N GLN A 80 7.53 -12.55 -3.92
CA GLN A 80 7.28 -12.22 -2.52
C GLN A 80 8.62 -12.40 -1.80
N GLN A 81 9.42 -11.33 -1.80
CA GLN A 81 10.56 -11.20 -0.93
C GLN A 81 9.95 -11.19 0.45
N ASN A 82 10.41 -12.11 1.31
CA ASN A 82 10.20 -11.95 2.73
C ASN A 82 10.76 -10.56 3.05
N HIS A 83 9.89 -9.58 3.30
CA HIS A 83 10.24 -8.17 3.45
C HIS A 83 11.03 -7.99 4.75
N GLN A 84 12.25 -8.48 4.73
CA GLN A 84 13.31 -8.28 5.72
C GLN A 84 14.37 -7.39 5.06
N SER A 85 13.92 -6.35 4.35
CA SER A 85 14.80 -5.34 3.78
C SER A 85 15.25 -4.40 4.90
N GLY A 86 16.35 -4.76 5.56
CA GLY A 86 17.00 -3.99 6.63
C GLY A 86 17.82 -4.90 7.55
N PRO A 87 18.80 -4.35 8.30
CA PRO A 87 19.59 -5.12 9.26
C PRO A 87 18.65 -5.90 10.20
N GLN A 88 18.66 -7.24 10.07
CA GLN A 88 17.83 -8.09 10.90
C GLN A 88 18.37 -8.06 12.32
N VAL A 89 17.53 -7.64 13.26
CA VAL A 89 17.82 -7.76 14.68
C VAL A 89 17.11 -9.00 15.20
N SER A 90 17.85 -9.87 15.87
CA SER A 90 17.27 -11.03 16.55
C SER A 90 16.22 -10.58 17.56
N ARG A 91 15.08 -11.29 17.57
CA ARG A 91 13.99 -11.11 18.55
C ARG A 91 14.03 -12.16 19.65
N ALA A 92 15.07 -12.99 19.68
CA ALA A 92 15.26 -13.94 20.77
C ALA A 92 15.43 -13.18 22.10
N PRO A 93 14.84 -13.67 23.21
CA PRO A 93 14.86 -12.96 24.49
C PRO A 93 16.28 -12.70 25.00
N ASP A 94 17.22 -13.61 24.74
CA ASP A 94 18.61 -13.51 25.19
C ASP A 94 19.36 -12.38 24.45
N ASP A 95 19.25 -12.31 23.13
CA ASP A 95 19.82 -11.23 22.30
C ASP A 95 19.29 -9.85 22.70
N VAL A 96 17.98 -9.74 22.95
CA VAL A 96 17.34 -8.49 23.37
C VAL A 96 17.89 -8.04 24.72
N ARG A 97 18.04 -8.97 25.67
CA ARG A 97 18.63 -8.70 26.99
C ARG A 97 20.07 -8.20 26.87
N GLY A 98 20.89 -8.87 26.04
CA GLY A 98 22.27 -8.46 25.78
C GLY A 98 22.36 -7.04 25.20
N ARG A 99 21.53 -6.74 24.19
CA ARG A 99 21.48 -5.40 23.57
C ARG A 99 21.05 -4.31 24.54
N LEU A 100 19.99 -4.52 25.33
CA LEU A 100 19.53 -3.54 26.32
C LEU A 100 20.58 -3.30 27.42
N THR A 101 21.32 -4.34 27.82
CA THR A 101 22.38 -4.23 28.81
C THR A 101 23.55 -3.39 28.29
N ASN A 102 23.99 -3.64 27.05
CA ASN A 102 25.03 -2.85 26.40
C ASN A 102 24.60 -1.39 26.19
N LEU A 103 23.35 -1.15 25.77
CA LEU A 103 22.80 0.20 25.64
C LEU A 103 22.79 0.94 26.98
N ARG A 104 22.32 0.29 28.06
CA ARG A 104 22.30 0.87 29.41
C ARG A 104 23.72 1.25 29.86
N ARG A 105 24.67 0.32 29.72
CA ARG A 105 26.08 0.57 30.08
C ARG A 105 26.64 1.75 29.28
N GLY A 106 26.41 1.78 27.96
CA GLY A 106 26.89 2.85 27.08
C GLY A 106 26.29 4.21 27.43
N ILE A 107 24.99 4.29 27.74
CA ILE A 107 24.33 5.53 28.19
C ILE A 107 24.91 5.98 29.53
N GLN A 108 25.12 5.06 30.47
CA GLN A 108 25.73 5.38 31.76
C GLN A 108 27.15 5.92 31.55
N GLN A 109 27.98 5.26 30.75
CA GLN A 109 29.32 5.75 30.41
C GLN A 109 29.27 7.12 29.73
N GLY A 110 28.36 7.34 28.77
CA GLY A 110 28.18 8.64 28.13
C GLY A 110 27.76 9.73 29.11
N ARG A 111 26.87 9.42 30.08
CA ARG A 111 26.49 10.36 31.14
C ARG A 111 27.64 10.66 32.09
N GLN A 112 28.40 9.65 32.50
CA GLN A 112 29.57 9.83 33.38
C GLN A 112 30.66 10.65 32.69
N ALA A 113 30.93 10.39 31.40
CA ALA A 113 31.88 11.16 30.60
C ALA A 113 31.40 12.61 30.33
N ASN A 114 30.07 12.82 30.23
CA ASN A 114 29.46 14.13 30.10
C ASN A 114 29.23 14.85 31.45
N ASN A 115 29.50 14.19 32.59
CA ASN A 115 29.53 14.80 33.93
C ASN A 115 30.93 15.42 34.20
N GLY A 116 31.46 16.15 33.22
CA GLY A 116 32.34 17.28 33.52
C GLY A 116 31.54 18.36 34.27
N PRO A 117 32.18 19.28 35.02
CA PRO A 117 31.58 20.09 36.08
C PRO A 117 30.63 21.22 35.59
N SER A 118 29.67 20.89 34.72
CA SER A 118 28.68 21.84 34.24
C SER A 118 27.31 21.17 34.11
N THR A 119 26.41 21.58 35.01
CA THR A 119 24.94 21.59 34.91
C THR A 119 24.14 20.39 35.46
N GLY A 120 23.51 20.62 36.61
CA GLY A 120 22.14 20.17 36.87
C GLY A 120 21.97 18.86 37.65
N SER A 121 22.29 18.86 38.95
CA SER A 121 21.86 17.83 39.89
C SER A 121 20.35 17.88 40.11
N PHE A 122 19.57 17.23 39.24
CA PHE A 122 18.14 16.98 39.48
C PHE A 122 17.99 15.69 40.28
N GLN A 123 17.89 15.83 41.60
CA GLN A 123 17.69 14.73 42.54
C GLN A 123 16.23 14.25 42.46
N LEU A 124 15.92 13.30 41.58
CA LEU A 124 14.65 12.55 41.59
C LEU A 124 14.72 11.47 42.68
N GLY A 125 14.48 11.86 43.94
CA GLY A 125 14.19 10.96 45.05
C GLY A 125 12.71 11.09 45.46
N PRO A 126 12.06 10.04 45.97
CA PRO A 126 10.64 10.11 46.36
C PRO A 126 10.48 11.04 47.57
N THR A 127 9.88 12.21 47.35
CA THR A 127 9.49 13.13 48.42
C THR A 127 8.17 12.64 49.02
N HIS A 128 8.21 11.57 49.81
CA HIS A 128 7.12 11.19 50.70
C HIS A 128 7.61 11.42 52.13
N GLN A 129 7.52 12.68 52.57
CA GLN A 129 7.59 13.04 53.98
C GLN A 129 6.33 12.52 54.66
N GLN A 130 6.42 11.32 55.24
CA GLN A 130 5.48 10.86 56.26
C GLN A 130 5.66 11.75 57.48
N GLU A 131 4.67 12.54 57.89
CA GLU A 131 4.48 12.88 59.30
C GLU A 131 3.01 13.22 59.62
N ARG A 132 2.49 12.45 60.59
CA ARG A 132 1.41 12.66 61.57
C ARG A 132 -0.06 12.74 61.12
#